data_AF-A0A8C3GBM4-F1
#
_entry.id   AF-A0A8C3GBM4-F1
#
_cell.length_a   1.000
_cell.length_b   1.000
_cell.length_c   1.000
_cell.angle_alpha   90.00
_cell.angle_beta   90.00
_cell.angle_gamma   90.00
#
_symmetry.space_group_name_H-M   'P 1'
#
loop_
_entity.id
_entity.type
_entity.pdbx_description
1 polymer ?
#
loop_
_entity_poly.entity_id
_entity_poly.type
_entity_poly.pdbx_seq_one_letter_code
_entity_poly.pdbx_strand_id
1 'polypeptide(L)'
;MNGILECAQGGPAEQMKREEGSDDHPVKRRRNKRSLIWRHYEQLESLAAARCCICMKKLQYFEGGSTSNLHRHMSKRHPEVFSQLAADGQQPPAPHSSQSSDANGRTLMLPENVGETEKQRQFSASKGEERVLIEALRRAQRVEARNLEYQRELLEKLRAVNAREAAAEREQIESLRIAQLEEAKDLSRQREEVQKEKTALLKKWEELQQERERLGVFSL
;
A
#
# COMPACT_ATOMS: atom_id res chain seq x y z
N MET A 1 -14.67 -34.48 54.74
CA MET A 1 -13.25 -34.79 54.47
C MET A 1 -13.13 -34.95 52.96
N ASN A 2 -12.57 -34.07 52.13
CA ASN A 2 -11.74 -32.86 52.24
C ASN A 2 -12.40 -31.81 51.30
N GLY A 3 -12.78 -30.60 51.72
CA GLY A 3 -11.90 -29.42 51.85
C GLY A 3 -11.78 -28.66 50.51
N ILE A 4 -12.78 -27.85 50.09
CA ILE A 4 -12.85 -26.36 50.21
C ILE A 4 -11.76 -25.68 49.34
N LEU A 5 -12.05 -24.87 48.30
CA LEU A 5 -12.69 -23.55 48.38
C LEU A 5 -13.16 -23.02 46.99
N GLU A 6 -14.34 -22.39 46.99
CA GLU A 6 -14.98 -21.61 45.91
C GLU A 6 -14.31 -20.25 45.61
N CYS A 7 -14.63 -19.68 44.44
CA CYS A 7 -15.27 -18.36 44.24
C CYS A 7 -14.96 -17.88 42.80
N ALA A 8 -15.92 -17.81 41.88
CA ALA A 8 -17.01 -16.83 41.73
C ALA A 8 -16.66 -15.74 40.69
N GLN A 9 -17.35 -15.86 39.55
CA GLN A 9 -17.81 -14.91 38.52
C GLN A 9 -17.37 -13.43 38.55
N GLY A 10 -17.12 -12.90 37.34
CA GLY A 10 -17.36 -11.48 37.01
C GLY A 10 -16.52 -10.96 35.83
N GLY A 11 -17.12 -10.87 34.63
CA GLY A 11 -16.76 -9.79 33.68
C GLY A 11 -17.69 -8.58 33.92
N PRO A 12 -17.51 -7.39 33.30
CA PRO A 12 -16.88 -7.11 32.00
C PRO A 12 -15.98 -5.84 31.95
N ALA A 13 -15.60 -5.47 30.72
CA ALA A 13 -14.77 -4.36 30.23
C ALA A 13 -14.70 -3.02 30.99
N GLU A 14 -13.49 -2.44 31.06
CA GLU A 14 -13.24 -1.00 30.84
C GLU A 14 -11.75 -0.70 30.57
N GLN A 15 -11.51 0.53 30.17
CA GLN A 15 -10.45 1.05 29.29
C GLN A 15 -9.45 1.94 30.08
N MET A 16 -8.32 2.32 29.46
CA MET A 16 -7.33 3.37 29.85
C MET A 16 -6.23 2.95 30.86
N LYS A 17 -4.94 3.35 30.78
CA LYS A 17 -4.18 4.47 30.17
C LYS A 17 -2.82 3.95 29.63
N ARG A 18 -2.38 4.29 28.41
CA ARG A 18 -1.48 5.41 28.02
C ARG A 18 -0.18 5.47 28.83
N GLU A 19 0.96 5.31 28.15
CA GLU A 19 2.08 6.28 28.19
C GLU A 19 2.81 6.29 26.83
N GLU A 20 2.86 7.49 26.26
CA GLU A 20 3.66 7.86 25.11
C GLU A 20 5.12 8.01 25.55
N GLY A 21 6.01 7.20 24.99
CA GLY A 21 7.43 7.51 24.93
C GLY A 21 7.73 8.27 23.66
N SER A 22 7.35 9.54 23.64
CA SER A 22 7.86 10.54 22.70
C SER A 22 9.35 10.72 22.94
N ASP A 23 10.19 9.91 22.30
CA ASP A 23 11.62 10.21 22.18
C ASP A 23 11.84 11.15 20.98
N ASP A 24 11.33 12.37 21.16
CA ASP A 24 11.84 13.56 20.49
C ASP A 24 13.22 13.88 21.09
N HIS A 25 14.20 13.06 20.71
CA HIS A 25 15.58 13.46 20.82
C HIS A 25 15.95 14.13 19.50
N PRO A 26 16.10 15.46 19.45
CA PRO A 26 16.75 16.12 18.35
C PRO A 26 18.23 15.73 18.42
N VAL A 27 18.57 14.57 17.85
CA VAL A 27 19.94 14.10 17.78
C VAL A 27 20.68 15.08 16.90
N LYS A 28 21.41 15.99 17.57
CA LYS A 28 22.28 17.01 17.01
C LYS A 28 22.86 16.50 15.70
N ARG A 29 22.42 17.08 14.58
CA ARG A 29 23.09 16.89 13.29
C ARG A 29 24.49 17.43 13.47
N ARG A 30 25.42 16.55 13.86
CA ARG A 30 26.87 16.79 13.83
C ARG A 30 27.20 17.08 12.37
N ARG A 31 27.15 18.36 11.99
CA ARG A 31 27.69 18.86 10.73
C ARG A 31 29.19 18.63 10.80
N ASN A 32 29.64 17.45 10.39
CA ASN A 32 31.05 17.22 10.04
C ASN A 32 31.19 15.98 9.14
N LYS A 33 31.64 16.24 7.90
CA LYS A 33 32.39 15.33 7.00
C LYS A 33 31.78 13.96 6.64
N ARG A 34 30.46 13.74 6.74
CA ARG A 34 29.81 12.52 6.24
C ARG A 34 29.30 12.75 4.82
N SER A 35 29.54 11.80 3.90
CA SER A 35 29.10 11.83 2.49
C SER A 35 27.59 12.10 2.35
N LEU A 36 27.18 12.85 1.31
CA LEU A 36 25.79 13.28 1.08
C LEU A 36 24.77 12.12 1.08
N ILE A 37 25.22 10.92 0.71
CA ILE A 37 24.42 9.69 0.74
C ILE A 37 23.74 9.42 2.09
N TRP A 38 24.34 9.83 3.21
CA TRP A 38 23.80 9.64 4.56
C TRP A 38 22.48 10.39 4.81
N ARG A 39 22.11 11.37 3.96
CA ARG A 39 20.81 12.05 4.05
C ARG A 39 19.61 11.13 3.85
N HIS A 40 19.81 9.98 3.20
CA HIS A 40 18.74 9.03 2.89
C HIS A 40 18.81 7.74 3.73
N TYR A 41 19.64 7.76 4.77
CA TYR A 41 19.81 6.63 5.67
C TYR A 41 19.72 7.07 7.12
N GLU A 42 19.04 6.26 7.89
CA GLU A 42 18.98 6.37 9.33
C GLU A 42 19.99 5.40 9.96
N GLN A 43 20.81 5.89 10.89
CA GLN A 43 21.80 5.06 11.57
C GLN A 43 21.15 4.30 12.72
N LEU A 44 21.25 2.97 12.68
CA LEU A 44 20.91 2.11 13.81
C LEU A 44 22.23 1.84 14.55
N GLU A 45 22.55 2.74 15.48
CA GLU A 45 23.79 2.70 16.28
C GLU A 45 23.92 1.40 17.09
N SER A 46 22.80 0.75 17.42
CA SER A 46 22.80 -0.52 18.16
C SER A 46 23.23 -1.75 17.35
N LEU A 47 23.36 -1.66 16.02
CA LEU A 47 23.56 -2.84 15.15
C LEU A 47 24.62 -2.66 14.04
N ALA A 48 25.44 -1.60 14.07
CA ALA A 48 26.35 -1.23 12.97
C ALA A 48 25.63 -1.28 11.59
N ALA A 49 24.38 -0.85 11.57
CA ALA A 49 23.50 -0.97 10.43
C ALA A 49 22.86 0.37 10.08
N ALA A 50 22.54 0.56 8.81
CA ALA A 50 21.83 1.71 8.30
C ALA A 50 20.51 1.26 7.68
N ARG A 51 19.42 1.97 7.98
CA ARG A 51 18.10 1.75 7.38
C ARG A 51 17.89 2.76 6.25
N CYS A 52 17.55 2.27 5.06
CA CYS A 52 17.16 3.16 3.97
C CYS A 52 15.82 3.82 4.28
N CYS A 53 15.72 5.15 4.15
CA CYS A 53 14.48 5.88 4.41
C CYS A 53 13.43 5.75 3.28
N ILE A 54 13.76 5.11 2.16
CA ILE A 54 12.84 4.95 1.01
C ILE A 54 12.23 3.56 1.01
N CYS A 55 13.05 2.50 1.06
CA CYS A 55 12.56 1.12 1.03
C CYS A 55 12.64 0.40 2.39
N MET A 56 13.00 1.10 3.46
CA MET A 56 13.13 0.57 4.83
C MET A 56 14.08 -0.63 5.00
N LYS A 57 14.90 -0.92 3.98
CA LYS A 57 15.83 -2.06 4.01
C LYS A 57 17.02 -1.74 4.91
N LYS A 58 17.35 -2.68 5.79
CA LYS A 58 18.54 -2.63 6.64
C LYS A 58 19.77 -3.06 5.84
N LEU A 59 20.83 -2.27 5.92
CA LEU A 59 22.11 -2.51 5.29
C LEU A 59 23.19 -2.49 6.38
N GLN A 60 24.02 -3.51 6.42
CA GLN A 60 25.19 -3.52 7.29
C GLN A 60 26.28 -2.64 6.69
N TYR A 61 26.94 -1.87 7.53
CA TYR A 61 28.16 -1.16 7.19
C TYR A 61 29.24 -1.50 8.20
N PHE A 62 30.50 -1.57 7.76
CA PHE A 62 31.61 -1.88 8.66
C PHE A 62 32.08 -0.59 9.35
N GLU A 63 32.40 -0.69 10.65
CA GLU A 63 33.17 0.34 11.36
C GLU A 63 34.52 0.50 10.65
N GLY A 64 34.66 1.59 9.90
CA GLY A 64 35.75 1.76 8.91
C GLY A 64 35.38 2.59 7.69
N GLY A 65 34.10 3.01 7.55
CA GLY A 65 33.76 4.20 6.78
C GLY A 65 33.53 4.00 5.28
N SER A 66 33.43 2.77 4.77
CA SER A 66 33.02 2.57 3.38
C SER A 66 31.51 2.68 3.21
N THR A 67 31.06 3.72 2.52
CA THR A 67 29.65 3.93 2.13
C THR A 67 29.27 3.24 0.82
N SER A 68 30.15 2.39 0.27
CA SER A 68 29.93 1.71 -1.01
C SER A 68 28.66 0.86 -1.03
N ASN A 69 28.29 0.24 0.10
CA ASN A 69 27.04 -0.51 0.23
C ASN A 69 25.80 0.39 0.12
N LEU A 70 25.88 1.60 0.69
CA LEU A 70 24.82 2.61 0.65
C LEU A 70 24.68 3.17 -0.77
N HIS A 71 25.80 3.46 -1.44
CA HIS A 71 25.81 3.90 -2.83
C HIS A 71 25.24 2.83 -3.78
N ARG A 72 25.71 1.57 -3.66
CA ARG A 72 25.22 0.45 -4.49
C ARG A 72 23.74 0.17 -4.27
N HIS A 73 23.26 0.28 -3.03
CA HIS A 73 21.85 0.15 -2.74
C HIS A 73 21.04 1.26 -3.41
N MET A 74 21.47 2.51 -3.25
CA MET A 74 20.78 3.67 -3.81
C MET A 74 20.74 3.61 -5.34
N SER A 75 21.86 3.29 -6.01
CA SER A 75 21.90 3.21 -7.47
C SER A 75 21.02 2.11 -8.05
N LYS A 76 20.92 0.95 -7.38
CA LYS A 76 20.13 -0.19 -7.88
C LYS A 76 18.65 -0.14 -7.52
N ARG A 77 18.31 0.40 -6.34
CA ARG A 77 16.94 0.38 -5.80
C ARG A 77 16.22 1.71 -5.96
N HIS A 78 16.97 2.80 -6.05
CA HIS A 78 16.48 4.16 -6.10
C HIS A 78 17.27 5.00 -7.13
N PRO A 79 17.30 4.59 -8.41
CA PRO A 79 18.11 5.26 -9.43
C PRO A 79 17.76 6.74 -9.62
N GLU A 80 16.49 7.10 -9.45
CA GLU A 80 16.01 8.50 -9.52
C GLU A 80 16.61 9.37 -8.40
N VAL A 81 16.58 8.88 -7.15
CA VAL A 81 17.15 9.59 -6.00
C VAL A 81 18.68 9.61 -6.06
N PHE A 82 19.30 8.55 -6.58
CA PHE A 82 20.74 8.51 -6.82
C PHE A 82 21.18 9.56 -7.84
N SER A 83 20.38 9.79 -8.88
CA SER A 83 20.64 10.79 -9.91
C SER A 83 20.55 12.22 -9.35
N GLN A 84 19.60 12.48 -8.46
CA GLN A 84 19.47 13.75 -7.74
C GLN A 84 20.68 14.00 -6.81
N LEU A 85 21.16 12.97 -6.11
CA LEU A 85 22.36 13.06 -5.28
C LEU A 85 23.63 13.39 -6.07
N ALA A 86 23.71 12.95 -7.33
CA ALA A 86 24.82 13.29 -8.22
C ALA A 86 24.72 14.73 -8.75
N ALA A 87 23.50 15.22 -9.01
CA ALA A 87 23.25 16.59 -9.44
C ALA A 87 23.51 17.63 -8.34
N ASP A 88 23.17 17.33 -7.09
CA ASP A 88 23.43 18.18 -5.91
C ASP A 88 24.94 18.38 -5.62
N GLY A 89 25.81 17.56 -6.21
CA GLY A 89 27.26 17.70 -6.13
C GLY A 89 27.87 18.76 -7.06
N GLN A 90 27.09 19.29 -8.02
CA GLN A 90 27.53 20.29 -9.00
C GLN A 90 26.43 21.31 -9.32
N GLN A 91 26.33 22.38 -8.52
CA GLN A 91 25.62 23.61 -8.92
C GLN A 91 26.44 24.84 -8.48
N PRO A 92 26.90 25.69 -9.42
CA PRO A 92 26.91 27.15 -9.24
C PRO A 92 25.48 27.70 -9.39
N PRO A 93 25.12 28.85 -8.78
CA PRO A 93 23.75 29.35 -8.79
C PRO A 93 23.33 29.90 -10.16
N ALA A 94 22.03 29.79 -10.44
CA ALA A 94 21.34 30.05 -11.70
C ALA A 94 21.59 31.45 -12.32
N PRO A 95 21.54 31.59 -13.66
CA PRO A 95 21.53 32.89 -14.31
C PRO A 95 20.10 33.42 -14.47
N HIS A 96 19.92 34.60 -13.90
CA HIS A 96 18.78 35.48 -14.09
C HIS A 96 18.81 36.08 -15.50
N SER A 97 17.63 36.17 -16.10
CA SER A 97 17.36 36.88 -17.35
C SER A 97 17.69 38.37 -17.19
N SER A 98 18.49 38.94 -18.09
CA SER A 98 18.64 40.40 -18.27
C SER A 98 19.20 40.70 -19.66
N GLN A 99 18.46 41.51 -20.42
CA GLN A 99 18.86 42.11 -21.69
C GLN A 99 19.96 43.16 -21.48
N SER A 100 20.88 43.31 -22.43
CA SER A 100 21.18 44.60 -23.07
C SER A 100 22.18 44.47 -24.22
N SER A 101 21.90 45.29 -25.24
CA SER A 101 22.61 45.58 -26.47
C SER A 101 24.09 45.95 -26.32
N ASP A 102 24.89 45.74 -27.37
CA ASP A 102 25.66 46.84 -27.99
C ASP A 102 26.24 46.46 -29.36
N ALA A 103 26.29 47.47 -30.22
CA ALA A 103 26.63 47.44 -31.63
C ALA A 103 28.05 47.97 -31.93
N ASN A 104 28.42 47.83 -33.21
CA ASN A 104 29.66 48.19 -33.92
C ASN A 104 30.73 47.08 -33.91
N GLY A 105 31.19 46.52 -35.03
CA GLY A 105 31.09 46.90 -36.44
C GLY A 105 32.49 47.02 -37.02
N ARG A 106 32.86 46.18 -38.00
CA ARG A 106 33.76 46.55 -39.11
C ARG A 106 33.87 45.46 -40.19
N THR A 107 33.29 45.82 -41.33
CA THR A 107 33.55 45.44 -42.72
C THR A 107 34.98 44.98 -43.03
N LEU A 108 35.15 43.89 -43.79
CA LEU A 108 35.70 43.89 -45.17
C LEU A 108 35.73 42.49 -45.82
N MET A 109 35.03 42.42 -46.95
CA MET A 109 35.25 41.66 -48.20
C MET A 109 35.14 40.12 -48.25
N LEU A 110 34.20 39.72 -49.12
CA LEU A 110 34.08 38.46 -49.85
C LEU A 110 35.38 38.05 -50.55
N PRO A 111 35.55 36.75 -50.84
CA PRO A 111 35.50 36.40 -52.26
C PRO A 111 34.57 35.22 -52.59
N GLU A 112 34.00 35.33 -53.79
CA GLU A 112 33.76 34.26 -54.76
C GLU A 112 32.79 33.12 -54.40
N ASN A 113 31.53 33.33 -54.80
CA ASN A 113 30.75 32.46 -55.69
C ASN A 113 31.13 30.95 -55.72
N VAL A 114 30.81 30.23 -54.64
CA VAL A 114 30.33 28.82 -54.65
C VAL A 114 29.48 28.64 -53.39
N GLY A 115 28.23 29.10 -53.34
CA GLY A 115 27.52 29.11 -52.04
C GLY A 115 26.00 29.22 -52.00
N GLU A 116 25.31 29.29 -53.14
CA GLU A 116 23.84 29.33 -53.14
C GLU A 116 23.23 27.91 -53.19
N THR A 117 23.92 26.96 -53.83
CA THR A 117 23.47 25.57 -53.92
C THR A 117 23.65 24.76 -52.63
N GLU A 118 24.60 25.13 -51.77
CA GLU A 118 24.95 24.34 -50.58
C GLU A 118 24.09 24.68 -49.36
N LYS A 119 23.82 25.97 -49.12
CA LYS A 119 22.86 26.41 -48.08
C LYS A 119 21.43 25.96 -48.40
N GLN A 120 21.04 25.96 -49.68
CA GLN A 120 19.73 25.48 -50.11
C GLN A 120 19.59 23.95 -50.01
N ARG A 121 20.68 23.19 -50.22
CA ARG A 121 20.74 21.75 -49.93
C ARG A 121 20.74 21.44 -48.43
N GLN A 122 21.46 22.18 -47.61
CA GLN A 122 21.44 22.01 -46.15
C GLN A 122 20.06 22.33 -45.55
N PHE A 123 19.39 23.39 -46.02
CA PHE A 123 18.05 23.75 -45.55
C PHE A 123 16.97 22.76 -45.99
N SER A 124 17.09 22.21 -47.22
CA SER A 124 16.16 21.20 -47.73
C SER A 124 16.39 19.81 -47.13
N ALA A 125 17.65 19.45 -46.86
CA ALA A 125 18.01 18.26 -46.09
C ALA A 125 17.50 18.34 -44.64
N SER A 126 17.71 19.48 -43.96
CA SER A 126 17.24 19.72 -42.59
C SER A 126 15.70 19.69 -42.49
N LYS A 127 14.97 20.26 -43.46
CA LYS A 127 13.50 20.10 -43.56
C LYS A 127 13.06 18.66 -43.84
N GLY A 128 13.90 17.87 -44.50
CA GLY A 128 13.68 16.44 -44.73
C GLY A 128 13.77 15.66 -43.42
N GLU A 129 14.83 15.89 -42.65
CA GLU A 129 15.08 15.30 -41.33
C GLU A 129 13.99 15.68 -40.31
N GLU A 130 13.57 16.95 -40.29
CA GLU A 130 12.48 17.44 -39.44
C GLU A 130 11.16 16.70 -39.72
N ARG A 131 10.81 16.47 -41.00
CA ARG A 131 9.61 15.70 -41.36
C ARG A 131 9.69 14.25 -40.90
N VAL A 132 10.86 13.62 -41.00
CA VAL A 132 11.06 12.24 -40.54
C VAL A 132 10.91 12.14 -39.02
N LEU A 133 11.47 13.10 -38.26
CA LEU A 133 11.34 13.13 -36.81
C LEU A 133 9.89 13.35 -36.37
N ILE A 134 9.16 14.25 -37.03
CA ILE A 134 7.73 14.48 -36.76
C ILE A 134 6.92 13.21 -37.02
N GLU A 135 7.17 12.50 -38.12
CA GLU A 135 6.47 11.25 -38.39
C GLU A 135 6.84 10.14 -37.40
N ALA A 136 8.10 10.07 -36.96
CA ALA A 136 8.52 9.15 -35.91
C ALA A 136 7.81 9.43 -34.58
N LEU A 137 7.68 10.71 -34.19
CA LEU A 137 6.95 11.11 -32.98
C LEU A 137 5.46 10.75 -33.08
N ARG A 138 4.82 11.01 -34.23
CA ARG A 138 3.42 10.62 -34.45
C ARG A 138 3.23 9.10 -34.37
N ARG A 139 4.19 8.32 -34.89
CA ARG A 139 4.19 6.85 -34.75
C ARG A 139 4.32 6.42 -33.30
N ALA A 140 5.24 7.03 -32.55
CA ALA A 140 5.42 6.77 -31.13
C ALA A 140 4.13 7.08 -30.34
N GLN A 141 3.53 8.25 -30.56
CA GLN A 141 2.25 8.63 -29.93
C GLN A 141 1.12 7.65 -30.26
N ARG A 142 1.02 7.15 -31.50
CA ARG A 142 0.03 6.12 -31.87
C ARG A 142 0.29 4.78 -31.17
N VAL A 143 1.56 4.40 -30.99
CA VAL A 143 1.93 3.18 -30.24
C VAL A 143 1.58 3.33 -28.77
N GLU A 144 1.91 4.47 -28.17
CA GLU A 144 1.58 4.80 -26.77
C GLU A 144 0.07 4.81 -26.53
N ALA A 145 -0.72 5.43 -27.42
CA ALA A 145 -2.17 5.44 -27.35
C ALA A 145 -2.75 4.01 -27.34
N ARG A 146 -2.29 3.14 -28.24
CA ARG A 146 -2.70 1.72 -28.27
C ARG A 146 -2.31 0.96 -27.02
N ASN A 147 -1.13 1.23 -26.45
CA ASN A 147 -0.70 0.60 -25.21
C ASN A 147 -1.61 1.03 -24.05
N LEU A 148 -1.94 2.31 -23.95
CA LEU A 148 -2.87 2.81 -22.93
C LEU A 148 -4.28 2.21 -23.09
N GLU A 149 -4.77 2.05 -24.32
CA GLU A 149 -6.04 1.38 -24.61
C GLU A 149 -6.01 -0.08 -24.14
N TYR A 150 -4.94 -0.81 -24.47
CA TYR A 150 -4.75 -2.19 -24.01
C TYR A 150 -4.71 -2.31 -22.48
N GLN A 151 -3.97 -1.41 -21.81
CA GLN A 151 -3.92 -1.35 -20.35
C GLN A 151 -5.31 -1.07 -19.74
N ARG A 152 -6.09 -0.16 -20.34
CA ARG A 152 -7.47 0.13 -19.91
C ARG A 152 -8.37 -1.08 -20.07
N GLU A 153 -8.31 -1.76 -21.20
CA GLU A 153 -9.09 -2.98 -21.46
C GLU A 153 -8.74 -4.09 -20.46
N LEU A 154 -7.45 -4.27 -20.14
CA LEU A 154 -7.03 -5.25 -19.15
C LEU A 154 -7.55 -4.92 -17.74
N LEU A 155 -7.49 -3.64 -17.35
CA LEU A 155 -8.05 -3.17 -16.08
C LEU A 155 -9.57 -3.34 -16.02
N GLU A 156 -10.27 -3.10 -17.13
CA GLU A 156 -11.71 -3.31 -17.22
C GLU A 156 -12.08 -4.80 -17.10
N LYS A 157 -11.33 -5.69 -17.77
CA LYS A 157 -11.47 -7.14 -17.60
C LYS A 157 -11.25 -7.57 -16.15
N LEU A 158 -10.20 -7.07 -15.50
CA LEU A 158 -9.92 -7.37 -14.10
C LEU A 158 -11.06 -6.87 -13.19
N ARG A 159 -11.55 -5.64 -13.39
CA ARG A 159 -12.71 -5.12 -12.64
C ARG A 159 -13.96 -5.97 -12.86
N ALA A 160 -14.22 -6.41 -14.09
CA ALA A 160 -15.37 -7.24 -14.40
C ALA A 160 -15.30 -8.62 -13.72
N VAL A 161 -14.12 -9.24 -13.69
CA VAL A 161 -13.90 -10.50 -12.95
C VAL A 161 -14.11 -10.28 -11.45
N ASN A 162 -13.44 -9.29 -10.87
CA ASN A 162 -13.58 -8.97 -9.45
C ASN A 162 -15.04 -8.66 -9.06
N ALA A 163 -15.79 -7.96 -9.92
CA ALA A 163 -17.20 -7.67 -9.68
C ALA A 163 -18.09 -8.92 -9.68
N ARG A 164 -17.80 -9.89 -10.56
CA ARG A 164 -18.49 -11.19 -10.60
C ARG A 164 -18.15 -12.03 -9.38
N GLU A 165 -16.88 -12.10 -9.02
CA GLU A 165 -16.43 -12.81 -7.81
C GLU A 165 -17.10 -12.22 -6.56
N ALA A 166 -17.08 -10.90 -6.40
CA ALA A 166 -17.74 -10.23 -5.29
C ALA A 166 -19.27 -10.43 -5.30
N ALA A 167 -19.91 -10.57 -6.46
CA ALA A 167 -21.33 -10.90 -6.54
C ALA A 167 -21.61 -12.33 -6.07
N ALA A 168 -20.83 -13.30 -6.54
CA ALA A 168 -20.94 -14.69 -6.11
C ALA A 168 -20.70 -14.85 -4.60
N GLU A 169 -19.73 -14.14 -4.03
CA GLU A 169 -19.49 -14.12 -2.58
C GLU A 169 -20.69 -13.59 -1.81
N ARG A 170 -21.33 -12.50 -2.29
CA ARG A 170 -22.54 -11.97 -1.65
C ARG A 170 -23.70 -12.95 -1.70
N GLU A 171 -23.91 -13.62 -2.84
CA GLU A 171 -24.94 -14.64 -2.99
C GLU A 171 -24.69 -15.85 -2.07
N GLN A 172 -23.43 -16.26 -1.93
CA GLN A 172 -23.04 -17.34 -1.02
C GLN A 172 -23.29 -16.97 0.45
N ILE A 173 -22.91 -15.75 0.85
CA ILE A 173 -23.16 -15.24 2.21
C ILE A 173 -24.67 -15.18 2.50
N GLU A 174 -25.46 -14.69 1.55
CA GLU A 174 -26.92 -14.61 1.72
C GLU A 174 -27.56 -15.99 1.82
N SER A 175 -27.13 -16.94 0.98
CA SER A 175 -27.59 -18.33 1.04
C SER A 175 -27.28 -18.97 2.40
N LEU A 176 -26.09 -18.73 2.94
CA LEU A 176 -25.71 -19.22 4.27
C LEU A 176 -26.56 -18.59 5.38
N ARG A 177 -26.84 -17.28 5.31
CA ARG A 177 -27.71 -16.60 6.29
C ARG A 177 -29.12 -17.16 6.29
N ILE A 178 -29.68 -17.42 5.12
CA ILE A 178 -31.01 -18.02 4.98
C ILE A 178 -31.02 -19.44 5.59
N ALA A 179 -30.00 -20.25 5.29
CA ALA A 179 -29.89 -21.59 5.87
C ALA A 179 -29.79 -21.56 7.40
N GLN A 180 -28.93 -20.70 7.95
CA GLN A 180 -28.79 -20.51 9.40
C GLN A 180 -30.09 -20.05 10.06
N LEU A 181 -30.85 -19.17 9.40
CA LEU A 181 -32.14 -18.72 9.90
C LEU A 181 -33.15 -19.87 9.95
N GLU A 182 -33.16 -20.74 8.94
CA GLU A 182 -34.06 -21.88 8.91
C GLU A 182 -33.69 -22.92 9.97
N GLU A 183 -32.41 -23.25 10.11
CA GLU A 183 -31.91 -24.10 11.19
C GLU A 183 -32.29 -23.55 12.57
N ALA A 184 -32.18 -22.24 12.79
CA ALA A 184 -32.57 -21.61 14.04
C ALA A 184 -34.07 -21.74 14.33
N LYS A 185 -34.93 -21.61 13.33
CA LYS A 185 -36.38 -21.81 13.45
C LYS A 185 -36.71 -23.27 13.77
N ASP A 186 -36.07 -24.21 13.08
CA ASP A 186 -36.28 -25.64 13.32
C ASP A 186 -35.88 -26.03 14.74
N LEU A 187 -34.73 -25.56 15.21
CA LEU A 187 -34.30 -25.75 16.59
C LEU A 187 -35.28 -25.11 17.58
N SER A 188 -35.89 -23.96 17.26
CA SER A 188 -36.92 -23.35 18.10
C SER A 188 -38.17 -24.22 18.20
N ARG A 189 -38.64 -24.74 17.05
CA ARG A 189 -39.78 -25.67 17.00
C ARG A 189 -39.51 -26.93 17.81
N GLN A 190 -38.31 -27.51 17.68
CA GLN A 190 -37.90 -28.68 18.47
C GLN A 190 -37.87 -28.38 19.97
N ARG A 191 -37.34 -27.23 20.39
CA ARG A 191 -37.35 -26.81 21.80
C ARG A 191 -38.77 -26.68 22.35
N GLU A 192 -39.66 -26.07 21.58
CA GLU A 192 -41.07 -25.94 21.97
C GLU A 192 -41.75 -27.30 22.13
N GLU A 193 -41.51 -28.23 21.21
CA GLU A 193 -42.07 -29.58 21.28
C GLU A 193 -41.57 -30.34 22.51
N VAL A 194 -40.26 -30.34 22.73
CA VAL A 194 -39.66 -30.94 23.94
C VAL A 194 -40.22 -30.31 25.22
N GLN A 195 -40.44 -28.99 25.22
CA GLN A 195 -41.04 -28.32 26.38
C GLN A 195 -42.51 -28.72 26.60
N LYS A 196 -43.30 -28.90 25.54
CA LYS A 196 -44.66 -29.45 25.63
C LYS A 196 -44.65 -30.87 26.18
N GLU A 197 -43.79 -31.74 25.67
CA GLU A 197 -43.67 -33.11 26.16
C GLU A 197 -43.27 -33.15 27.64
N LYS A 198 -42.28 -32.33 28.03
CA LYS A 198 -41.86 -32.18 29.43
C LYS A 198 -43.02 -31.77 30.32
N THR A 199 -43.79 -30.76 29.93
CA THR A 199 -44.95 -30.31 30.72
C THR A 199 -46.06 -31.36 30.78
N ALA A 200 -46.32 -32.09 29.70
CA ALA A 200 -47.28 -33.19 29.68
C ALA A 200 -46.85 -34.35 30.59
N LEU A 201 -45.56 -34.70 30.59
CA LEU A 201 -45.00 -35.72 31.49
C LEU A 201 -45.07 -35.30 32.95
N LEU A 202 -44.75 -34.04 33.26
CA LEU A 202 -44.88 -33.49 34.62
C LEU A 202 -46.33 -33.57 35.11
N LYS A 203 -47.29 -33.20 34.27
CA LYS A 203 -48.71 -33.30 34.61
C LYS A 203 -49.12 -34.75 34.87
N LYS A 204 -48.74 -35.69 34.00
CA LYS A 204 -49.00 -37.12 34.19
C LYS A 204 -48.36 -37.66 35.48
N TRP A 205 -47.15 -37.21 35.78
CA TRP A 205 -46.47 -37.61 37.01
C TRP A 205 -47.24 -37.12 38.25
N GLU A 206 -47.71 -35.87 38.25
CA GLU A 206 -48.53 -35.31 39.33
C GLU A 206 -49.87 -36.04 39.48
N GLU A 207 -50.55 -36.37 38.38
CA GLU A 207 -51.76 -37.20 38.36
C GLU A 207 -51.50 -38.56 39.03
N LEU A 208 -50.39 -39.24 38.67
CA LEU A 208 -49.99 -40.51 39.29
C LEU A 208 -49.63 -40.36 40.78
N GLN A 209 -48.99 -39.26 41.19
CA GLN A 209 -48.73 -38.99 42.61
C GLN A 209 -50.04 -38.84 43.39
N GLN A 210 -51.00 -38.08 42.86
CA GLN A 210 -52.31 -37.89 43.47
C GLN A 210 -53.09 -39.21 43.56
N GLU A 211 -53.05 -40.05 42.51
CA GLU A 211 -53.68 -41.37 42.55
C GLU A 211 -53.06 -42.27 43.61
N ARG A 212 -51.73 -42.31 43.72
CA ARG A 212 -51.02 -43.05 44.78
C ARG A 212 -51.43 -42.57 46.17
N GLU A 213 -51.51 -41.26 46.38
CA GLU A 213 -51.96 -40.69 47.66
C GLU A 213 -53.41 -41.06 47.97
N ARG A 214 -54.32 -40.96 46.98
CA ARG A 214 -55.71 -41.40 47.13
C ARG A 214 -55.79 -42.86 47.54
N LEU A 215 -55.13 -43.76 46.80
CA LEU A 215 -55.11 -45.20 47.10
C LEU A 215 -54.48 -45.50 48.47
N GLY A 216 -53.45 -44.74 48.87
CA GLY A 216 -52.85 -44.82 50.20
C GLY A 216 -53.78 -44.39 51.34
N VAL A 217 -54.70 -43.45 51.10
CA VAL A 217 -55.72 -43.01 52.06
C VAL A 217 -56.89 -43.99 52.16
N PHE A 218 -57.15 -44.80 51.12
CA PHE A 218 -58.19 -45.84 51.13
C PHE A 218 -57.78 -47.18 51.81
N SER A 219 -56.54 -47.30 52.27
CA SER A 219 -55.99 -48.56 52.83
C SER A 219 -55.80 -48.57 54.36
N LEU A 220 -56.39 -47.62 55.09
CA LEU A 220 -56.43 -47.51 56.57
C LEU A 220 -57.87 -47.59 57.07
#